data_AF-Q2G2R7-F1
#
_entry.id   AF-Q2G2R7-F1
#
_cell.length_a   1.000
_cell.length_b   1.000
_cell.length_c   1.000
_cell.angle_alpha   90.00
_cell.angle_beta   90.00
_cell.angle_gamma   90.00
#
_symmetry.space_group_name_H-M   'P 1'
#
loop_
_entity.id
_entity.type
_entity.pdbx_description
1 polymer ?
#
loop_
_entity_poly.entity_id
_entity_poly.type
_entity_poly.pdbx_seq_one_letter_code
_entity_poly.pdbx_strand_id
1 'polypeptide(L)'
;MEQIELFSIDKFKCNSEAKYYLNIIEGEWHPQDLNDSPLKFILSTSDDSDYICKYINTEHKQLTLYNKNNSSIVIEIFIPNDNKILLTIMNTEALGTSPRMTFIKHKS
;
A
#
# COMPACT_ATOMS: atom_id res chain seq x y z
N MET A 1 19.35 12.47 -4.83
CA MET A 1 18.03 12.03 -5.30
C MET A 1 17.48 11.12 -4.22
N GLU A 2 16.35 11.48 -3.60
CA GLU A 2 15.64 10.53 -2.73
C GLU A 2 15.13 9.38 -3.61
N GLN A 3 15.45 8.15 -3.22
CA GLN A 3 14.91 6.97 -3.90
C GLN A 3 13.48 6.79 -3.40
N ILE A 4 12.50 6.99 -4.29
CA ILE A 4 11.08 6.77 -4.00
C ILE A 4 10.74 5.33 -4.35
N GLU A 5 10.10 4.63 -3.42
CA GLU A 5 9.62 3.27 -3.65
C GLU A 5 8.23 3.30 -4.26
N LEU A 6 8.08 2.67 -5.43
CA LEU A 6 6.89 2.75 -6.26
C LEU A 6 6.01 1.51 -6.10
N PHE A 7 4.73 1.70 -5.85
CA PHE A 7 3.72 0.64 -5.79
C PHE A 7 2.63 0.88 -6.83
N SER A 8 2.66 0.12 -7.92
CA SER A 8 1.66 0.15 -8.99
C SER A 8 0.52 -0.83 -8.69
N ILE A 9 -0.68 -0.33 -8.40
CA ILE A 9 -1.85 -1.14 -7.99
C ILE A 9 -2.86 -1.23 -9.12
N ASP A 10 -3.34 -2.44 -9.42
CA ASP A 10 -4.41 -2.70 -10.38
C ASP A 10 -5.75 -2.15 -9.86
N LYS A 11 -6.22 -1.03 -10.43
CA LYS A 11 -7.46 -0.39 -9.97
C LYS A 11 -8.73 -1.14 -10.35
N PHE A 12 -8.66 -2.09 -11.28
CA PHE A 12 -9.81 -2.83 -11.79
C PHE A 12 -9.99 -4.19 -11.10
N LYS A 13 -8.90 -4.78 -10.60
CA LYS A 13 -8.94 -6.04 -9.84
C LYS A 13 -9.14 -5.87 -8.34
N CYS A 14 -9.76 -4.76 -7.93
CA CYS A 14 -10.14 -4.51 -6.55
C CYS A 14 -11.67 -4.61 -6.38
N ASN A 15 -12.16 -4.99 -5.19
CA ASN A 15 -13.59 -4.89 -4.93
C ASN A 15 -14.04 -3.42 -4.98
N SER A 16 -15.34 -3.17 -5.20
CA SER A 16 -15.87 -1.81 -5.31
C SER A 16 -15.72 -0.98 -4.02
N GLU A 17 -15.70 -1.62 -2.85
CA GLU A 17 -15.56 -0.96 -1.55
C GLU A 17 -14.13 -0.45 -1.32
N ALA A 18 -13.14 -1.09 -1.94
CA ALA A 18 -11.73 -0.71 -1.85
C ALA A 18 -11.44 0.60 -2.60
N LYS A 19 -12.28 1.00 -3.58
CA LYS A 19 -12.06 2.22 -4.39
C LYS A 19 -11.83 3.46 -3.55
N TYR A 20 -12.61 3.66 -2.49
CA TYR A 20 -12.45 4.81 -1.60
C TYR A 20 -11.06 4.82 -0.94
N TYR A 21 -10.62 3.67 -0.44
CA TYR A 21 -9.32 3.51 0.21
C TYR A 21 -8.15 3.62 -0.76
N LEU A 22 -8.30 3.06 -1.98
CA LEU A 22 -7.31 3.22 -3.05
C LEU A 22 -7.09 4.69 -3.39
N ASN A 23 -8.17 5.48 -3.48
CA ASN A 23 -8.07 6.92 -3.73
C ASN A 23 -7.40 7.67 -2.57
N ILE A 24 -7.60 7.24 -1.31
CA ILE A 24 -6.89 7.83 -0.16
C ILE A 24 -5.39 7.58 -0.29
N ILE A 25 -4.99 6.33 -0.57
CA ILE A 25 -3.56 5.96 -0.60
C ILE A 25 -2.84 6.41 -1.87
N GLU A 26 -3.55 6.70 -2.97
CA GLU A 26 -2.91 7.18 -4.20
C GLU A 26 -2.09 8.46 -3.95
N GLY A 27 -0.88 8.51 -4.50
CA GLY A 27 0.07 9.62 -4.36
C GLY A 27 1.28 9.30 -3.50
N GLU A 28 2.01 10.35 -3.13
CA GLU A 28 3.26 10.28 -2.39
C GLU A 28 3.03 10.33 -0.87
N TRP A 29 3.79 9.51 -0.16
CA TRP A 29 3.75 9.32 1.29
C TRP A 29 5.15 9.39 1.84
N HIS A 30 5.36 10.22 2.85
CA HIS A 30 6.68 10.41 3.46
C HIS A 30 6.73 9.68 4.79
N PRO A 31 7.84 9.00 5.10
CA PRO A 31 7.96 8.30 6.36
C PRO A 31 7.95 9.31 7.51
N GLN A 32 7.29 8.93 8.61
CA GLN A 32 7.26 9.76 9.81
C GLN A 32 8.66 9.83 10.46
N ASP A 33 9.47 8.78 10.29
CA ASP A 33 10.85 8.69 10.77
C ASP A 33 11.84 8.88 9.60
N LEU A 34 12.93 9.63 9.81
CA LEU A 34 13.83 10.14 8.76
C LEU A 34 14.67 9.08 8.02
N ASN A 35 14.60 7.81 8.41
CA ASN A 35 15.51 6.77 7.90
C ASN A 35 14.94 5.95 6.74
N ASP A 36 13.68 6.14 6.39
CA ASP A 36 13.02 5.38 5.32
C ASP A 36 12.90 6.22 4.03
N SER A 37 12.69 5.52 2.92
CA SER A 37 12.38 6.15 1.64
C SER A 37 10.91 6.56 1.56
N PRO A 38 10.58 7.68 0.90
CA PRO A 38 9.19 7.99 0.54
C PRO A 38 8.59 6.89 -0.34
N LEU A 39 7.29 6.68 -0.21
CA LEU A 39 6.51 5.75 -1.03
C LEU A 39 5.65 6.52 -2.01
N LYS A 40 5.36 5.91 -3.16
CA LYS A 40 4.37 6.42 -4.10
C LYS A 40 3.45 5.29 -4.57
N PHE A 41 2.16 5.41 -4.25
CA PHE A 41 1.13 4.53 -4.79
C PHE A 41 0.54 5.13 -6.05
N ILE A 42 0.45 4.32 -7.11
CA ILE A 42 -0.19 4.71 -8.38
C ILE A 42 -1.30 3.71 -8.70
N LEU A 43 -2.44 4.20 -9.16
CA LEU A 43 -3.56 3.37 -9.61
C LEU A 43 -3.49 3.14 -11.13
N SER A 44 -3.08 1.94 -11.51
CA SER A 44 -2.73 1.56 -12.89
C SER A 44 -3.78 0.64 -13.52
N THR A 45 -3.64 0.40 -14.82
CA THR A 45 -4.36 -0.65 -15.55
C THR A 45 -3.78 -2.03 -15.21
N SER A 46 -4.51 -3.09 -15.57
CA SER A 46 -4.16 -4.46 -15.18
C SER A 46 -2.83 -4.97 -15.76
N ASP A 47 -2.41 -4.45 -16.90
CA ASP A 47 -1.20 -4.93 -17.58
C ASP A 47 0.07 -4.31 -16.98
N ASP A 48 -0.03 -3.11 -16.41
CA ASP A 48 1.12 -2.32 -15.91
C ASP A 48 1.23 -2.31 -14.37
N SER A 49 0.39 -3.08 -13.68
CA SER A 49 0.34 -3.11 -12.21
C SER A 49 1.06 -4.31 -11.63
N ASP A 50 1.88 -4.05 -10.61
CA ASP A 50 2.62 -5.07 -9.86
C ASP A 50 1.76 -5.70 -8.74
N TYR A 51 0.78 -4.96 -8.23
CA TYR A 51 -0.03 -5.36 -7.08
C TYR A 51 -1.52 -5.45 -7.43
N ILE A 52 -2.21 -6.39 -6.78
CA ILE A 52 -3.67 -6.53 -6.82
C ILE A 52 -4.22 -6.44 -5.41
N CYS A 53 -5.33 -5.73 -5.20
CA CYS A 53 -6.08 -5.79 -3.94
C CYS A 53 -6.89 -7.08 -3.87
N LYS A 54 -6.61 -7.93 -2.89
CA LYS A 54 -7.42 -9.15 -2.66
C LYS A 54 -8.53 -8.91 -1.65
N TYR A 55 -8.30 -8.04 -0.66
CA TYR A 55 -9.21 -7.88 0.45
C TYR A 55 -9.16 -6.47 1.03
N ILE A 56 -10.34 -5.97 1.42
CA ILE A 56 -10.51 -4.76 2.21
C ILE A 56 -11.25 -5.14 3.49
N ASN A 57 -10.69 -4.77 4.65
CA ASN A 57 -11.41 -4.78 5.91
C ASN A 57 -11.88 -3.35 6.19
N THR A 58 -13.16 -3.08 5.98
CA THR A 58 -13.74 -1.74 6.15
C THR A 58 -13.87 -1.34 7.61
N GLU A 59 -14.09 -2.28 8.52
CA GLU A 59 -14.15 -2.03 9.97
C GLU A 59 -12.80 -1.54 10.51
N HIS A 60 -11.71 -2.15 10.05
CA HIS A 60 -10.36 -1.77 10.42
C HIS A 60 -9.68 -0.83 9.41
N LYS A 61 -10.38 -0.35 8.37
CA LYS A 61 -9.80 0.51 7.32
C LYS A 61 -8.46 -0.03 6.78
N GLN A 62 -8.40 -1.33 6.52
CA GLN A 62 -7.18 -2.03 6.12
C GLN A 62 -7.32 -2.59 4.71
N LEU A 63 -6.34 -2.30 3.87
CA LEU A 63 -6.25 -2.80 2.50
C LEU A 63 -5.12 -3.83 2.40
N THR A 64 -5.40 -4.97 1.76
CA THR A 64 -4.41 -6.05 1.60
C THR A 64 -4.10 -6.26 0.12
N LEU A 65 -2.85 -5.99 -0.25
CA LEU A 65 -2.31 -6.09 -1.60
C LEU A 65 -1.40 -7.32 -1.74
N TYR A 66 -1.40 -7.92 -2.92
CA TYR A 66 -0.57 -9.09 -3.24
C TYR A 66 0.23 -8.75 -4.48
N ASN A 67 1.51 -9.11 -4.48
CA ASN A 67 2.35 -8.94 -5.67
C ASN A 67 1.96 -10.01 -6.72
N LYS A 68 1.74 -9.58 -7.98
CA LYS A 68 1.34 -10.48 -9.08
C LYS A 68 2.43 -11.48 -9.44
N ASN A 69 3.68 -11.06 -9.35
CA ASN A 69 4.84 -11.88 -9.72
C ASN A 69 5.25 -12.82 -8.58
N ASN A 70 4.89 -12.48 -7.34
CA ASN A 70 5.12 -13.33 -6.17
C ASN A 70 3.97 -13.20 -5.17
N SER A 71 2.99 -14.10 -5.26
CA SER A 71 1.80 -14.08 -4.40
C SER A 71 2.10 -14.28 -2.91
N SER A 72 3.30 -14.75 -2.57
CA SER A 72 3.74 -14.88 -1.18
C SER A 72 4.04 -13.52 -0.55
N ILE A 73 4.38 -12.50 -1.36
CA ILE A 73 4.56 -11.12 -0.88
C ILE A 73 3.20 -10.44 -0.75
N VAL A 74 2.87 -10.08 0.48
CA VAL A 74 1.64 -9.39 0.86
C VAL A 74 1.99 -8.08 1.52
N ILE A 75 1.27 -7.01 1.14
CA ILE A 75 1.36 -5.70 1.78
C ILE A 75 0.03 -5.41 2.44
N GLU A 76 0.08 -5.14 3.73
CA GLU A 76 -1.04 -4.63 4.50
C GLU A 76 -0.87 -3.14 4.73
N ILE A 77 -1.91 -2.37 4.40
CA ILE A 77 -1.96 -0.92 4.57
C ILE A 77 -3.15 -0.60 5.47
N PHE A 78 -2.88 -0.15 6.68
CA PHE A 78 -3.87 0.33 7.62
C PHE A 78 -3.99 1.86 7.50
N ILE A 79 -5.21 2.36 7.33
CA ILE A 79 -5.49 3.76 6.99
C ILE A 79 -6.29 4.41 8.14
N PRO A 80 -5.63 4.85 9.22
CA PRO A 80 -6.32 5.48 10.35
C PRO A 80 -7.05 6.77 9.95
N ASN A 81 -6.48 7.55 9.03
CA ASN A 81 -7.06 8.75 8.45
C ASN A 81 -6.40 9.11 7.11
N ASP A 82 -6.95 10.10 6.40
CA ASP A 82 -6.55 10.47 5.05
C ASP A 82 -5.10 11.00 4.92
N ASN A 83 -4.44 11.35 6.03
CA ASN A 83 -3.07 11.87 6.04
C ASN A 83 -2.06 10.93 6.71
N LYS A 84 -2.48 9.73 7.14
CA LYS A 84 -1.58 8.77 7.80
C LYS A 84 -1.91 7.34 7.39
N ILE A 85 -0.88 6.57 7.04
CA ILE A 85 -0.96 5.13 6.81
C ILE A 85 0.08 4.39 7.64
N LEU A 86 -0.22 3.13 7.92
CA LEU A 86 0.72 2.18 8.50
C LEU A 86 0.88 1.02 7.52
N LEU A 87 2.12 0.74 7.12
CA LEU A 87 2.44 -0.28 6.13
C LEU A 87 3.19 -1.44 6.80
N THR A 88 2.81 -2.66 6.42
CA THR A 88 3.51 -3.88 6.83
C THR A 88 3.66 -4.78 5.60
N ILE A 89 4.86 -5.31 5.39
CA ILE A 89 5.17 -6.25 4.31
C ILE A 89 5.36 -7.61 4.93
N MET A 90 4.75 -8.63 4.35
CA MET A 90 4.83 -10.00 4.83
C MET A 90 5.17 -10.93 3.68
N ASN A 91 5.93 -11.98 3.97
CA ASN A 91 6.04 -13.12 3.08
C ASN A 91 5.29 -14.29 3.72
N THR A 92 4.18 -14.72 3.13
CA THR A 92 3.31 -15.76 3.70
C THR A 92 3.97 -17.15 3.73
N GLU A 93 5.07 -17.34 3.01
CA GLU A 93 5.85 -18.57 3.01
C GLU A 93 7.07 -18.51 3.93
N ALA A 94 7.38 -17.34 4.50
CA ALA A 94 8.48 -17.17 5.44
C ALA A 94 7.95 -16.83 6.85
N LEU A 95 8.74 -17.18 7.87
CA LEU A 95 8.47 -16.74 9.24
C LEU A 95 9.01 -15.32 9.41
N GLY A 96 8.14 -14.33 9.25
CA GLY A 96 8.46 -12.95 9.56
C GLY A 96 7.59 -11.93 8.84
N THR A 97 7.28 -10.86 9.54
CA THR A 97 6.69 -9.65 9.00
C THR A 97 7.72 -8.54 9.09
N SER A 98 7.72 -7.60 8.15
CA SER A 98 8.49 -6.37 8.32
C SER A 98 8.03 -5.65 9.61
N PRO A 99 8.87 -4.80 10.19
CA PRO A 99 8.39 -3.79 11.11
C PRO A 99 7.25 -2.99 10.47
N ARG A 100 6.31 -2.56 11.30
CA ARG A 100 5.23 -1.68 10.86
C ARG A 100 5.78 -0.27 10.70
N MET A 101 5.80 0.22 9.47
CA MET A 101 6.29 1.55 9.12
C MET A 101 5.13 2.54 9.06
N THR A 102 5.35 3.77 9.48
CA THR A 102 4.33 4.83 9.49
C THR A 102 4.67 5.90 8.47
N PHE A 103 3.71 6.24 7.62
CA PHE A 103 3.87 7.29 6.62
C PHE A 103 2.77 8.34 6.74
N ILE A 104 3.09 9.56 6.36
CA ILE A 104 2.21 10.72 6.38
C ILE A 104 2.16 11.38 5.01
N LYS A 105 0.99 11.93 4.69
CA LYS A 105 0.82 12.82 3.53
C LYS A 105 1.10 14.25 3.99
N HIS A 106 2.06 14.91 3.35
CA HIS A 106 2.21 16.36 3.52
C HIS A 106 1.05 17.02 2.79
N LYS A 107 0.20 17.75 3.53
CA LYS A 107 -0.82 18.59 2.89
C LYS A 107 -0.10 19.63 2.04
N SER A 108 -0.38 19.60 0.73
CA SER A 108 -0.02 20.65 -0.22
C SER A 108 -0.66 21.98 0.15
#